data_AF-A0A8T3WVV2-F1
#
_entry.id   AF-A0A8T3WVV2-F1
#
_cell.length_a   1.000
_cell.length_b   1.000
_cell.length_c   1.000
_cell.angle_alpha   90.00
_cell.angle_beta   90.00
_cell.angle_gamma   90.00
#
_symmetry.space_group_name_H-M   'P 1'
#
loop_
_entity.id
_entity.type
_entity.pdbx_description
1 polymer ?
#
loop_
_entity_poly.entity_id
_entity_poly.type
_entity_poly.pdbx_seq_one_letter_code
_entity_poly.pdbx_strand_id
1 'polypeptide(L)'
;MIIISFFGVLSTAFLALWHIFLHWLSIFSAPAKEPEMFWIIVPIWVNWFFTEFFIEKHGTSFGNAIGNGVIPILASIDWTRYLYRLFAEGYIRFTFGVFLKFFVSFAVLVYGIFVIIAGIKIQRIVFFIGRIRWITYVLVMVTPIIYNVIKLNFYTLLAILLFFPLYWWTIEVFDRITPEPKVYLES
;
A
#
# COMPACT_ATOMS: atom_id res chain seq x y z
N MET A 1 -44.72 -10.69 3.49
CA MET A 1 -44.19 -9.31 3.36
C MET A 1 -42.79 -9.15 3.96
N ILE A 2 -42.49 -9.73 5.13
CA ILE A 2 -41.18 -9.62 5.82
C ILE A 2 -40.00 -10.27 5.05
N ILE A 3 -40.24 -11.40 4.37
CA ILE A 3 -39.19 -12.10 3.61
C ILE A 3 -38.74 -11.29 2.39
N ILE A 4 -39.67 -10.62 1.69
CA ILE A 4 -39.37 -9.78 0.52
C ILE A 4 -38.53 -8.55 0.93
N SER A 5 -38.80 -7.96 2.10
CA SER A 5 -37.97 -6.87 2.63
C SER A 5 -36.57 -7.31 3.04
N PHE A 6 -36.39 -8.53 3.55
CA PHE A 6 -35.06 -9.04 3.93
C PHE A 6 -34.16 -9.24 2.70
N PHE A 7 -34.66 -9.89 1.64
CA PHE A 7 -33.90 -10.07 0.40
C PHE A 7 -33.53 -8.74 -0.27
N GLY A 8 -34.42 -7.74 -0.21
CA GLY A 8 -34.13 -6.39 -0.71
C GLY A 8 -32.97 -5.70 0.02
N VAL A 9 -32.95 -5.79 1.35
CA VAL A 9 -31.85 -5.24 2.17
C VAL A 9 -30.54 -5.97 1.88
N LEU A 10 -30.55 -7.30 1.82
CA LEU A 10 -29.36 -8.09 1.53
C LEU A 10 -28.79 -7.77 0.13
N SER A 11 -29.66 -7.67 -0.88
CA SER A 11 -29.26 -7.31 -2.24
C SER A 11 -28.64 -5.90 -2.28
N THR A 12 -29.21 -4.94 -1.55
CA THR A 12 -28.70 -3.57 -1.51
C THR A 12 -27.33 -3.51 -0.82
N ALA A 13 -27.19 -4.22 0.30
CA ALA A 13 -25.91 -4.33 1.03
C ALA A 13 -24.84 -5.00 0.16
N PHE A 14 -25.18 -6.07 -0.55
CA PHE A 14 -24.28 -6.75 -1.47
C PHE A 14 -23.83 -5.82 -2.61
N LEU A 15 -24.75 -5.10 -3.26
CA LEU A 15 -24.41 -4.14 -4.31
C LEU A 15 -23.50 -3.03 -3.79
N ALA A 16 -23.79 -2.48 -2.62
CA ALA A 16 -22.94 -1.47 -1.99
C ALA A 16 -21.52 -2.00 -1.74
N LEU A 17 -21.40 -3.21 -1.18
CA LEU A 17 -20.11 -3.87 -0.96
C LEU A 17 -19.37 -4.12 -2.28
N TRP A 18 -20.09 -4.57 -3.31
CA TRP A 18 -19.55 -4.81 -4.64
C TRP A 18 -19.00 -3.53 -5.28
N HIS A 19 -19.70 -2.40 -5.16
CA HIS A 19 -19.18 -1.12 -5.65
C HIS A 19 -17.91 -0.69 -4.91
N ILE A 20 -17.84 -0.86 -3.57
CA ILE A 20 -16.63 -0.54 -2.80
C ILE A 20 -15.48 -1.46 -3.23
N PHE A 21 -15.75 -2.74 -3.49
CA PHE A 21 -14.77 -3.69 -4.00
C PHE A 21 -14.22 -3.28 -5.37
N LEU A 22 -15.09 -2.91 -6.31
CA LEU A 22 -14.68 -2.42 -7.63
C LEU A 22 -13.87 -1.14 -7.52
N HIS A 23 -14.21 -0.25 -6.58
CA HIS A 23 -13.42 0.94 -6.30
C HIS A 23 -12.03 0.58 -5.79
N TRP A 24 -11.93 -0.34 -4.83
CA TRP A 24 -10.65 -0.87 -4.35
C TRP A 24 -9.79 -1.48 -5.46
N LEU A 25 -10.37 -2.29 -6.34
CA LEU A 25 -9.67 -2.82 -7.53
C LEU A 25 -9.20 -1.70 -8.46
N SER A 26 -10.02 -0.66 -8.63
CA SER A 26 -9.66 0.47 -9.48
C SER A 26 -8.42 1.22 -8.97
N ILE A 27 -8.23 1.29 -7.64
CA ILE A 27 -7.02 1.85 -7.00
C ILE A 27 -5.81 0.98 -7.34
N PHE A 28 -5.92 -0.34 -7.19
CA PHE A 28 -4.85 -1.28 -7.53
C PHE A 28 -4.41 -1.20 -9.00
N SER A 29 -5.38 -1.02 -9.91
CA SER A 29 -5.11 -0.87 -11.35
C SER A 29 -4.71 0.54 -11.77
N ALA A 30 -4.80 1.53 -10.87
CA ALA A 30 -4.54 2.92 -11.20
C ALA A 30 -3.14 3.17 -11.79
N PRO A 31 -2.06 2.46 -11.39
CA PRO A 31 -0.75 2.59 -12.03
C PRO A 31 -0.80 2.44 -13.54
N ALA A 32 -1.67 1.57 -14.08
CA ALA A 32 -1.83 1.39 -15.52
C ALA A 32 -2.41 2.61 -16.27
N LYS A 33 -2.94 3.60 -15.55
CA LYS A 33 -3.58 4.79 -16.14
C LYS A 33 -2.70 6.04 -16.17
N GLU A 34 -1.62 6.06 -15.39
CA GLU A 34 -0.72 7.22 -15.28
C GLU A 34 0.74 6.77 -15.37
N PRO A 35 1.41 6.94 -16.54
CA PRO A 35 2.78 6.51 -16.77
C PRO A 35 3.78 6.98 -15.72
N GLU A 36 3.57 8.17 -15.16
CA GLU A 36 4.50 8.72 -14.16
C GLU A 36 4.52 7.94 -12.85
N MET A 37 3.45 7.21 -12.51
CA MET A 37 3.39 6.37 -11.31
C MET A 37 4.24 5.10 -11.44
N PHE A 38 4.51 4.64 -12.66
CA PHE A 38 5.28 3.40 -12.86
C PHE A 38 6.68 3.48 -12.27
N TRP A 39 7.29 4.68 -12.28
CA TRP A 39 8.64 4.90 -11.76
C TRP A 39 8.78 4.52 -10.29
N ILE A 40 7.72 4.64 -9.50
CA ILE A 40 7.74 4.26 -8.08
C ILE A 40 7.01 2.93 -7.82
N ILE A 41 5.92 2.66 -8.53
CA ILE A 41 5.14 1.42 -8.33
C ILE A 41 5.90 0.18 -8.76
N VAL A 42 6.62 0.21 -9.88
CA VAL A 42 7.36 -0.96 -10.35
C VAL A 42 8.44 -1.39 -9.35
N PRO A 43 9.32 -0.49 -8.85
CA PRO A 43 10.25 -0.85 -7.78
C PRO A 43 9.56 -1.38 -6.51
N ILE A 44 8.43 -0.79 -6.10
CA ILE A 44 7.65 -1.27 -4.95
C ILE A 44 7.18 -2.71 -5.18
N TRP A 45 6.58 -3.02 -6.34
CA TRP A 45 6.09 -4.36 -6.65
C TRP A 45 7.21 -5.38 -6.80
N VAL A 46 8.32 -5.00 -7.44
CA VAL A 46 9.48 -5.89 -7.62
C VAL A 46 10.08 -6.21 -6.26
N ASN A 47 10.37 -5.20 -5.43
CA ASN A 47 10.89 -5.42 -4.09
C ASN A 47 9.93 -6.24 -3.23
N TRP A 48 8.64 -5.93 -3.29
CA TRP A 48 7.61 -6.69 -2.60
C TRP A 48 7.59 -8.16 -3.01
N PHE A 49 7.59 -8.45 -4.30
CA PHE A 49 7.54 -9.81 -4.81
C PHE A 49 8.74 -10.63 -4.34
N PHE A 50 9.95 -10.10 -4.49
CA PHE A 50 11.16 -10.79 -4.05
C PHE A 50 11.21 -10.95 -2.53
N THR A 51 10.91 -9.87 -1.80
CA THR A 51 10.98 -9.91 -0.35
C THR A 51 9.92 -10.83 0.24
N GLU A 52 8.67 -10.76 -0.22
CA GLU A 52 7.57 -11.56 0.32
C GLU A 52 7.78 -13.05 0.06
N PHE A 53 8.03 -13.45 -1.19
CA PHE A 53 7.99 -14.86 -1.58
C PHE A 53 9.33 -15.59 -1.42
N PHE A 54 10.45 -14.86 -1.30
CA PHE A 54 11.78 -15.48 -1.24
C PHE A 54 12.56 -15.15 0.03
N ILE A 55 12.32 -13.99 0.66
CA ILE A 55 13.15 -13.50 1.78
C ILE A 55 12.40 -13.54 3.12
N GLU A 56 11.12 -13.18 3.14
CA GLU A 56 10.26 -13.05 4.33
C GLU A 56 9.21 -14.16 4.43
N LYS A 57 9.33 -15.23 3.63
CA LYS A 57 8.40 -16.36 3.65
C LYS A 57 8.19 -16.95 5.06
N HIS A 58 9.26 -17.03 5.85
CA HIS A 58 9.23 -17.51 7.24
C HIS A 58 9.23 -16.38 8.28
N GLY A 59 8.98 -15.14 7.86
CA GLY A 59 8.93 -13.95 8.70
C GLY A 59 9.99 -12.91 8.36
N THR A 60 9.76 -11.71 8.87
CA THR A 60 10.65 -10.56 8.68
C THR A 60 11.85 -10.66 9.62
N SER A 61 13.07 -10.50 9.13
CA SER A 61 14.27 -10.33 9.96
C SER A 61 14.52 -8.84 10.24
N PHE A 62 15.40 -8.52 11.21
CA PHE A 62 15.81 -7.11 11.43
C PHE A 62 16.43 -6.48 10.18
N GLY A 63 17.30 -7.22 9.48
CA GLY A 63 17.93 -6.76 8.24
C GLY A 63 16.89 -6.49 7.14
N ASN A 64 15.93 -7.40 6.97
CA ASN A 64 14.86 -7.23 5.98
C ASN A 64 13.97 -6.03 6.33
N ALA A 65 13.61 -5.86 7.61
CA ALA A 65 12.82 -4.72 8.06
C ALA A 65 13.53 -3.39 7.79
N ILE A 66 14.84 -3.30 8.05
CA ILE A 66 15.65 -2.11 7.73
C ILE A 66 15.61 -1.85 6.21
N GLY A 67 15.84 -2.89 5.41
CA GLY A 67 15.78 -2.80 3.94
C GLY A 67 14.42 -2.32 3.43
N ASN A 68 13.33 -2.90 3.97
CA ASN A 68 11.97 -2.50 3.62
C ASN A 68 11.67 -1.05 4.03
N GLY A 69 12.27 -0.55 5.11
CA GLY A 69 12.14 0.84 5.55
C GLY A 69 12.68 1.87 4.54
N VAL A 70 13.56 1.46 3.61
CA VAL A 70 14.05 2.33 2.53
C VAL A 70 12.96 2.60 1.48
N ILE A 71 12.07 1.64 1.23
CA ILE A 71 11.01 1.76 0.22
C ILE A 71 10.04 2.93 0.48
N PRO A 72 9.46 3.11 1.70
CA PRO A 72 8.62 4.26 1.99
C PRO A 72 9.41 5.58 1.93
N ILE A 73 10.71 5.59 2.26
CA ILE A 73 11.56 6.79 2.07
C ILE A 73 11.61 7.16 0.59
N LEU A 74 11.94 6.22 -0.29
CA LEU A 74 11.99 6.46 -1.74
C LEU A 74 10.63 6.93 -2.29
N ALA A 75 9.55 6.28 -1.87
CA ALA A 75 8.20 6.67 -2.25
C ALA A 75 7.86 8.09 -1.80
N SER A 76 8.17 8.45 -0.56
CA SER A 76 7.91 9.79 -0.03
C SER A 76 8.69 10.90 -0.74
N ILE A 77 9.94 10.63 -1.13
CA ILE A 77 10.77 11.56 -1.90
C ILE A 77 10.16 11.76 -3.27
N ASP A 78 9.78 10.68 -3.95
CA ASP A 78 9.18 10.75 -5.28
C ASP A 78 7.81 11.44 -5.27
N TRP A 79 6.96 11.14 -4.29
CA TRP A 79 5.68 11.82 -4.09
C TRP A 79 5.86 13.31 -3.84
N THR A 80 6.84 13.69 -3.02
CA THR A 80 7.15 15.10 -2.74
C THR A 80 7.67 15.80 -3.99
N ARG A 81 8.56 15.15 -4.75
CA ARG A 81 9.06 15.63 -6.05
C ARG A 81 7.92 15.87 -7.03
N TYR A 82 7.00 14.91 -7.17
CA TYR A 82 5.84 15.01 -8.05
C TYR A 82 4.92 16.19 -7.66
N LEU A 83 4.55 16.28 -6.38
CA LEU A 83 3.67 17.36 -5.88
C LEU A 83 4.33 18.73 -6.02
N TYR A 84 5.63 18.83 -5.71
CA TYR A 84 6.38 20.08 -5.85
C TYR A 84 6.44 20.53 -7.31
N ARG A 85 6.71 19.61 -8.24
CA ARG A 85 6.73 19.90 -9.69
C ARG A 85 5.39 20.46 -10.14
N LEU A 86 4.28 19.79 -9.82
CA LEU A 86 2.93 20.29 -10.18
C LEU A 86 2.63 21.67 -9.57
N PHE A 87 3.12 21.93 -8.36
CA PHE A 87 2.94 23.22 -7.70
C PHE A 87 3.77 24.32 -8.37
N ALA A 88 5.03 24.03 -8.69
CA ALA A 88 5.95 24.96 -9.36
C ALA A 88 5.50 25.30 -10.79
N GLU A 89 4.94 24.33 -11.51
CA GLU A 89 4.40 24.50 -12.86
C GLU A 89 2.99 25.14 -12.88
N GLY A 90 2.38 25.37 -11.70
CA GLY A 90 1.08 26.00 -11.57
C GLY A 90 -0.13 25.10 -11.88
N TYR A 91 0.08 23.79 -12.06
CA TYR A 91 -1.01 22.82 -12.28
C TYR A 91 -1.88 22.61 -11.04
N ILE A 92 -1.31 22.77 -9.83
CA ILE A 92 -2.04 22.70 -8.57
C ILE A 92 -1.82 23.95 -7.73
N ARG A 93 -2.86 24.36 -7.00
CA ARG A 93 -2.78 25.46 -6.03
C ARG A 93 -2.71 24.92 -4.61
N PHE A 94 -2.17 25.73 -3.69
CA PHE A 94 -2.13 25.36 -2.29
C PHE A 94 -3.56 25.33 -1.73
N THR A 95 -4.08 24.11 -1.55
CA THR A 95 -5.39 23.83 -0.98
C THR A 95 -5.21 22.86 0.18
N PHE A 96 -6.23 22.72 1.04
CA PHE A 96 -6.18 21.75 2.12
C PHE A 96 -5.92 20.31 1.64
N GLY A 97 -6.49 19.92 0.49
CA GLY A 97 -6.24 18.62 -0.12
C GLY A 97 -4.79 18.42 -0.56
N VAL A 98 -4.15 19.45 -1.13
CA VAL A 98 -2.73 19.41 -1.50
C VAL A 98 -1.84 19.39 -0.26
N PHE A 99 -2.17 20.18 0.77
CA PHE A 99 -1.48 20.14 2.06
C PHE A 99 -1.52 18.74 2.68
N LEU A 100 -2.69 18.08 2.70
CA LEU A 100 -2.82 16.71 3.19
C LEU A 100 -1.92 15.73 2.43
N LYS A 101 -1.75 15.90 1.12
CA LYS A 101 -0.84 15.05 0.34
C LYS A 101 0.62 15.24 0.73
N PHE A 102 1.08 16.49 0.90
CA PHE A 102 2.42 16.76 1.42
C PHE A 102 2.61 16.20 2.83
N PHE A 103 1.60 16.34 3.69
CA PHE A 103 1.62 15.77 5.03
C PHE A 103 1.73 14.24 5.00
N VAL A 104 0.96 13.56 4.14
CA VAL A 104 1.04 12.11 3.96
C VAL A 104 2.43 11.70 3.45
N SER A 105 3.00 12.40 2.46
CA SER A 105 4.36 12.14 2.00
C SER A 105 5.37 12.28 3.12
N PHE A 106 5.30 13.35 3.92
CA PHE A 106 6.18 13.55 5.06
C PHE A 106 5.99 12.48 6.15
N ALA A 107 4.75 12.08 6.45
CA ALA A 107 4.46 11.02 7.41
C ALA A 107 5.06 9.68 6.97
N VAL A 108 4.98 9.36 5.67
CA VAL A 108 5.59 8.14 5.10
C VAL A 108 7.12 8.19 5.15
N LEU A 109 7.73 9.37 4.93
CA LEU A 109 9.16 9.57 5.13
C LEU A 109 9.58 9.27 6.58
N VAL A 110 8.88 9.89 7.55
CA VAL A 110 9.14 9.69 8.98
C VAL A 110 8.94 8.22 9.36
N TYR A 111 7.91 7.57 8.83
CA TYR A 111 7.66 6.14 9.04
C TYR A 111 8.81 5.27 8.53
N GLY A 112 9.33 5.52 7.32
CA GLY A 112 10.46 4.77 6.79
C GLY A 112 11.72 4.93 7.65
N ILE A 113 12.04 6.17 8.06
CA ILE A 113 13.14 6.45 8.98
C ILE A 113 12.93 5.74 10.32
N PHE A 114 11.71 5.76 10.85
CA PHE A 114 11.36 5.10 12.10
C PHE A 114 11.56 3.59 12.03
N VAL A 115 11.14 2.93 10.95
CA VAL A 115 11.36 1.49 10.72
C VAL A 115 12.86 1.16 10.72
N ILE A 116 13.68 1.96 10.04
CA ILE A 116 15.14 1.78 10.01
C ILE A 116 15.73 1.92 11.42
N ILE A 117 15.39 3.00 12.15
CA ILE A 117 15.91 3.23 13.50
C ILE A 117 15.47 2.12 14.46
N ALA A 118 14.20 1.70 14.41
CA ALA A 118 13.67 0.62 15.23
C ALA A 118 14.36 -0.72 14.93
N GLY A 119 14.65 -0.99 13.65
CA GLY A 119 15.40 -2.15 13.20
C GLY A 119 16.83 -2.16 13.74
N ILE A 120 17.55 -1.03 13.63
CA ILE A 120 18.90 -0.86 14.19
C ILE A 120 18.91 -1.07 15.71
N LYS A 121 17.86 -0.60 16.39
CA LYS A 121 17.69 -0.75 17.85
C LYS A 121 17.14 -2.10 18.29
N ILE A 122 16.98 -3.07 17.37
CA ILE A 122 16.51 -4.44 17.65
C ILE A 122 15.15 -4.44 18.38
N GLN A 123 14.27 -3.50 18.04
CA GLN A 123 12.96 -3.40 18.67
C GLN A 123 11.99 -4.41 18.06
N ARG A 124 11.34 -5.24 18.89
CA ARG A 124 10.40 -6.29 18.43
C ARG A 124 9.23 -5.75 17.59
N ILE A 125 8.84 -4.49 17.78
CA ILE A 125 7.79 -3.85 16.98
C ILE A 125 8.10 -3.88 15.47
N VAL A 126 9.38 -3.86 15.10
CA VAL A 126 9.83 -3.80 13.71
C VAL A 126 9.40 -5.03 12.88
N PHE A 127 9.20 -6.18 13.52
CA PHE A 127 8.71 -7.39 12.85
C PHE A 127 7.28 -7.23 12.32
N PHE A 128 6.50 -6.34 12.92
CA PHE A 128 5.14 -6.05 12.46
C PHE A 128 5.14 -4.88 11.49
N ILE A 129 5.70 -3.74 11.90
CA ILE A 129 5.64 -2.51 11.11
C ILE A 129 6.61 -2.50 9.92
N GLY A 130 7.66 -3.31 9.95
CA GLY A 130 8.68 -3.38 8.90
C GLY A 130 8.43 -4.48 7.87
N ARG A 131 7.34 -5.24 8.01
CA ARG A 131 7.00 -6.34 7.10
C ARG A 131 6.61 -5.79 5.73
N ILE A 132 7.19 -6.37 4.67
CA ILE A 132 7.00 -5.82 3.31
C ILE A 132 5.54 -5.85 2.87
N ARG A 133 4.76 -6.88 3.25
CA ARG A 133 3.33 -7.00 2.95
C ARG A 133 2.53 -5.76 3.34
N TRP A 134 2.80 -5.21 4.54
CA TRP A 134 2.13 -4.01 5.07
C TRP A 134 2.58 -2.75 4.33
N ILE A 135 3.90 -2.58 4.19
CA ILE A 135 4.50 -1.42 3.53
C ILE A 135 3.97 -1.30 2.10
N THR A 136 4.03 -2.38 1.33
CA THR A 136 3.58 -2.40 -0.05
C THR A 136 2.11 -2.07 -0.19
N TYR A 137 1.25 -2.64 0.67
CA TYR A 137 -0.18 -2.34 0.60
C TYR A 137 -0.45 -0.85 0.76
N VAL A 138 0.13 -0.23 1.79
CA VAL A 138 -0.04 1.20 2.07
C VAL A 138 0.46 2.03 0.90
N LEU A 139 1.68 1.75 0.41
CA LEU A 139 2.27 2.54 -0.68
C LEU A 139 1.48 2.42 -1.99
N VAL A 140 1.05 1.21 -2.36
CA VAL A 140 0.26 0.97 -3.57
C VAL A 140 -1.11 1.64 -3.48
N MET A 141 -1.73 1.67 -2.30
CA MET A 141 -3.03 2.32 -2.10
C MET A 141 -2.95 3.84 -2.07
N VAL A 142 -1.88 4.40 -1.51
CA VAL A 142 -1.71 5.84 -1.34
C VAL A 142 -1.16 6.51 -2.59
N THR A 143 -0.30 5.84 -3.37
CA THR A 143 0.34 6.43 -4.56
C THR A 143 -0.68 7.00 -5.56
N PRO A 144 -1.75 6.29 -5.98
CA PRO A 144 -2.78 6.86 -6.87
C PRO A 144 -3.49 8.09 -6.32
N ILE A 145 -3.57 8.21 -4.99
CA ILE A 145 -4.16 9.37 -4.32
C ILE A 145 -3.23 10.57 -4.44
N ILE A 146 -1.93 10.38 -4.19
CA ILE A 146 -0.91 11.42 -4.35
C ILE A 146 -0.93 11.96 -5.78
N TYR A 147 -0.92 11.07 -6.77
CA TYR A 147 -0.88 11.36 -8.20
C TYR A 147 -2.19 11.89 -8.79
N ASN A 148 -3.20 12.20 -7.96
CA ASN A 148 -4.52 12.71 -8.40
C ASN A 148 -5.31 11.74 -9.29
N VAL A 149 -4.90 10.48 -9.43
CA VAL A 149 -5.63 9.48 -10.22
C VAL A 149 -6.87 8.99 -9.48
N ILE A 150 -6.79 8.88 -8.16
CA ILE A 150 -7.92 8.59 -7.27
C ILE A 150 -8.13 9.74 -6.30
N LYS A 151 -9.39 10.16 -6.13
CA LYS A 151 -9.73 11.22 -5.17
C LYS A 151 -9.68 10.68 -3.73
N LEU A 152 -9.06 11.45 -2.84
CA LEU A 152 -9.13 11.20 -1.40
C LEU A 152 -10.51 11.61 -0.89
N ASN A 153 -11.33 10.62 -0.54
CA ASN A 153 -12.60 10.82 0.13
C ASN A 153 -12.86 9.64 1.08
N PHE A 154 -13.92 9.76 1.90
CA PHE A 154 -14.28 8.71 2.86
C PHE A 154 -14.50 7.35 2.19
N TYR A 155 -15.06 7.34 0.98
CA TYR A 155 -15.31 6.11 0.22
C TYR A 155 -14.02 5.39 -0.18
N THR A 156 -13.00 6.12 -0.63
CA THR A 156 -11.65 5.60 -0.90
C THR A 156 -11.00 5.04 0.36
N LEU A 157 -11.06 5.77 1.47
CA LEU A 157 -10.50 5.29 2.75
C LEU A 157 -11.20 4.02 3.24
N LEU A 158 -12.53 3.99 3.16
CA LEU A 158 -13.32 2.82 3.51
C LEU A 158 -12.95 1.61 2.65
N ALA A 159 -12.79 1.79 1.33
CA ALA A 159 -12.39 0.73 0.43
C ALA A 159 -11.01 0.15 0.77
N ILE A 160 -10.03 1.01 1.06
CA ILE A 160 -8.67 0.61 1.45
C ILE A 160 -8.69 -0.19 2.76
N LEU A 161 -9.46 0.23 3.76
CA LEU A 161 -9.50 -0.45 5.06
C LEU A 161 -10.29 -1.75 5.00
N LEU A 162 -11.45 -1.75 4.35
CA LEU A 162 -12.37 -2.88 4.32
C LEU A 162 -11.81 -4.09 3.56
N PHE A 163 -11.07 -3.84 2.48
CA PHE A 163 -10.50 -4.91 1.64
C PHE A 163 -9.03 -5.24 1.93
N PHE A 164 -8.44 -4.63 2.97
CA PHE A 164 -7.12 -5.03 3.45
C PHE A 164 -7.05 -6.52 3.86
N PRO A 165 -8.03 -7.10 4.60
CA PRO A 165 -8.02 -8.53 4.91
C PRO A 165 -8.06 -9.42 3.66
N LEU A 166 -8.77 -9.00 2.62
CA LEU A 166 -8.83 -9.72 1.35
C LEU A 166 -7.47 -9.72 0.63
N TYR A 167 -6.79 -8.57 0.58
CA TYR A 167 -5.41 -8.49 0.09
C TYR A 167 -4.52 -9.45 0.86
N TRP A 168 -4.55 -9.38 2.20
CA TRP A 168 -3.72 -10.20 3.06
C TRP A 168 -3.93 -11.69 2.82
N TRP A 169 -5.19 -12.12 2.80
CA TRP A 169 -5.56 -13.51 2.55
C TRP A 169 -5.11 -13.98 1.17
N THR A 170 -5.24 -13.13 0.15
CA THR A 170 -4.79 -13.44 -1.21
C THR A 170 -3.29 -13.71 -1.24
N ILE A 171 -2.47 -12.85 -0.62
CA ILE A 171 -1.02 -13.06 -0.57
C ILE A 171 -0.66 -14.32 0.22
N GLU A 172 -1.36 -14.57 1.32
CA GLU A 172 -1.18 -15.80 2.11
C GLU A 172 -1.48 -17.08 1.32
N VAL A 173 -2.51 -17.06 0.46
CA VAL A 173 -2.82 -18.18 -0.44
C VAL A 173 -1.69 -18.38 -1.45
N PHE A 174 -1.19 -17.30 -2.07
CA PHE A 174 -0.07 -17.39 -3.01
C PHE A 174 1.20 -17.92 -2.35
N ASP A 175 1.52 -17.45 -1.15
CA ASP A 175 2.72 -17.85 -0.41
C ASP A 175 2.75 -19.35 -0.06
N ARG A 176 1.56 -19.93 0.18
CA ARG A 176 1.41 -21.38 0.41
C ARG A 176 1.55 -22.21 -0.87
N ILE A 177 1.25 -21.62 -2.03
CA ILE A 177 1.33 -22.30 -3.33
C ILE A 177 2.74 -22.20 -3.90
N THR A 178 3.46 -21.09 -3.65
CA THR A 178 4.83 -20.93 -4.13
C THR A 178 5.77 -21.93 -3.45
N PRO A 179 6.74 -22.51 -4.19
CA PRO A 179 7.70 -23.43 -3.61
C PRO A 179 8.59 -22.72 -2.58
N GLU A 180 9.11 -23.48 -1.61
CA GLU A 180 10.10 -22.95 -0.67
C GLU A 180 11.46 -22.75 -1.38
N PRO A 181 12.14 -21.63 -1.14
CA PRO A 181 13.50 -21.44 -1.63
C PRO A 181 14.44 -22.49 -1.01
N LYS A 182 15.20 -23.19 -1.85
CA LYS A 182 16.12 -24.25 -1.41
C LYS A 182 17.19 -23.79 -0.41
N VAL A 183 17.47 -22.49 -0.37
CA VAL A 183 18.42 -21.87 0.57
C VAL A 183 18.08 -22.19 2.03
N TYR A 184 16.81 -22.42 2.35
CA TYR A 184 16.36 -22.77 3.71
C TYR A 184 16.41 -24.28 4.02
N LEU A 185 16.66 -25.13 3.03
CA LEU A 185 16.77 -26.58 3.23
C LEU A 185 18.20 -27.03 3.54
N GLU A 186 19.18 -26.16 3.28
CA GLU A 186 20.62 -26.45 3.39
C GLU A 186 21.29 -25.81 4.63
N SER A 187 20.51 -25.11 5.47
CA SER A 187 20.95 -24.51 6.75
C SER A 187 20.54 -25.33 7.96
#